data_AF-A0A819NI85-F1
#
_entry.id   AF-A0A819NI85-F1
#
_cell.length_a   1.000
_cell.length_b   1.000
_cell.length_c   1.000
_cell.angle_alpha   90.00
_cell.angle_beta   90.00
_cell.angle_gamma   90.00
#
_symmetry.space_group_name_H-M   'P 1'
#
loop_
_entity.id
_entity.type
_entity.pdbx_description
1 polymer ?
#
loop_
_entity_poly.entity_id
_entity_poly.type
_entity_poly.pdbx_seq_one_letter_code
_entity_poly.pdbx_strand_id
1 'polypeptide(L)'
;MPLKVYMTNITSNQLIIGNQRKLRHILDINKIDYIDIDISDPKNTNEKEFLQRTLATSNQKMILPQIFNNDQYCCDFDGLVSAVESNTL
;
A
#
# COMPACT_ATOMS: atom_id res chain seq x y z
N MET A 1 12.06 -4.23 -11.04
CA MET A 1 11.41 -4.80 -9.84
C MET A 1 10.27 -3.85 -9.48
N PRO A 2 9.00 -4.18 -9.77
CA PRO A 2 7.91 -3.23 -9.61
C PRO A 2 7.48 -3.07 -8.14
N LEU A 3 7.26 -1.82 -7.74
CA LEU A 3 6.61 -1.48 -6.48
C LEU A 3 5.12 -1.82 -6.58
N LYS A 4 4.60 -2.66 -5.70
CA LYS A 4 3.17 -2.99 -5.60
C LYS A 4 2.56 -2.20 -4.47
N VAL A 5 1.46 -1.50 -4.75
CA VAL A 5 0.70 -0.76 -3.75
C VAL A 5 -0.69 -1.37 -3.65
N TYR A 6 -1.01 -1.94 -2.49
CA TYR A 6 -2.32 -2.50 -2.24
C TYR A 6 -3.27 -1.43 -1.73
N MET A 7 -4.40 -1.30 -2.40
CA MET A 7 -5.41 -0.27 -2.18
C MET A 7 -6.81 -0.90 -2.23
N THR A 8 -7.83 -0.14 -1.89
CA THR A 8 -9.24 -0.49 -2.07
C THR A 8 -9.98 0.69 -2.67
N ASN A 9 -10.77 0.44 -3.71
CA ASN A 9 -11.73 1.41 -4.22
C ASN A 9 -13.10 1.30 -3.53
N ILE A 10 -13.34 0.22 -2.79
CA ILE A 10 -14.58 -0.02 -2.05
C ILE A 10 -14.31 0.16 -0.55
N THR A 11 -14.49 1.39 -0.07
CA THR A 11 -14.45 1.70 1.36
C THR A 11 -15.21 3.00 1.65
N SER A 12 -15.91 3.06 2.79
CA SER A 12 -16.54 4.29 3.30
C SER A 12 -15.67 5.01 4.33
N ASN A 13 -14.51 4.43 4.69
CA ASN A 13 -13.60 5.04 5.66
C ASN A 13 -12.81 6.18 5.01
N GLN A 14 -13.16 7.41 5.37
CA GLN A 14 -12.52 8.63 4.84
C GLN A 14 -11.02 8.70 5.13
N LEU A 15 -10.54 8.14 6.24
CA LEU A 15 -9.11 8.11 6.56
C LEU A 15 -8.35 7.25 5.55
N ILE A 16 -8.89 6.07 5.23
CA ILE A 16 -8.29 5.18 4.22
C ILE A 16 -8.28 5.88 2.85
N ILE A 17 -9.40 6.47 2.42
CA ILE A 17 -9.47 7.20 1.14
C ILE A 17 -8.44 8.34 1.09
N GLY A 18 -8.33 9.11 2.19
CA GLY A 18 -7.37 10.20 2.32
C GLY A 18 -5.92 9.72 2.23
N ASN A 19 -5.57 8.67 2.97
CA ASN A 19 -4.21 8.10 3.00
C ASN A 19 -3.84 7.51 1.63
N GLN A 20 -4.75 6.79 1.00
CA GLN A 20 -4.57 6.26 -0.37
C GLN A 20 -4.30 7.37 -1.38
N ARG A 21 -5.07 8.46 -1.34
CA ARG A 21 -4.87 9.61 -2.23
C ARG A 21 -3.52 10.30 -2.00
N LYS A 22 -3.14 10.50 -0.73
CA LYS A 22 -1.84 11.09 -0.37
C LYS A 22 -0.68 10.22 -0.81
N LEU A 23 -0.77 8.91 -0.62
CA LEU A 23 0.26 7.97 -1.06
C LEU A 23 0.47 8.05 -2.57
N ARG A 24 -0.60 7.98 -3.38
CA ARG A 24 -0.47 8.14 -4.85
C ARG A 24 0.22 9.45 -5.20
N HIS A 25 -0.22 10.55 -4.59
CA HIS A 25 0.38 11.87 -4.81
C HIS A 25 1.88 11.92 -4.50
N ILE A 26 2.32 11.29 -3.40
CA ILE A 26 3.74 11.21 -3.04
C ILE A 26 4.52 10.42 -4.11
N LEU A 27 4.03 9.25 -4.50
CA LEU A 27 4.71 8.42 -5.51
C LEU A 27 4.77 9.13 -6.87
N ASP A 28 3.68 9.77 -7.29
CA ASP A 28 3.57 10.50 -8.56
C ASP A 28 4.52 11.71 -8.61
N ILE A 29 4.60 12.51 -7.53
CA ILE A 29 5.55 13.65 -7.46
C ILE A 29 7.00 13.18 -7.55
N ASN A 30 7.31 12.06 -6.89
CA ASN A 30 8.64 11.48 -6.89
C ASN A 30 8.96 10.65 -8.15
N LYS A 31 8.01 10.55 -9.10
CA LYS A 31 8.14 9.76 -10.34
C LYS A 31 8.52 8.30 -10.08
N ILE A 32 7.97 7.72 -9.02
CA ILE A 32 8.19 6.32 -8.66
C ILE A 32 7.11 5.51 -9.38
N ASP A 33 7.53 4.61 -10.27
CA ASP A 33 6.60 3.70 -10.94
C ASP A 33 6.08 2.64 -9.97
N TYR A 34 4.76 2.46 -9.92
CA TYR A 34 4.11 1.46 -9.09
C TYR A 34 2.92 0.80 -9.79
N ILE A 35 2.54 -0.37 -9.28
CA ILE A 35 1.35 -1.11 -9.67
C ILE A 35 0.30 -0.90 -8.59
N ASP A 36 -0.81 -0.26 -8.94
CA ASP A 36 -1.99 -0.13 -8.07
C ASP A 36 -2.79 -1.44 -8.11
N ILE A 37 -2.84 -2.14 -6.97
CA ILE A 37 -3.57 -3.39 -6.79
C ILE A 37 -4.76 -3.13 -5.89
N ASP A 38 -5.95 -3.05 -6.50
CA ASP A 38 -7.20 -2.95 -5.77
C ASP A 38 -7.61 -4.32 -5.21
N ILE A 39 -7.49 -4.51 -3.89
CA ILE A 39 -7.86 -5.76 -3.20
C ILE A 39 -9.38 -6.00 -3.13
N SER A 40 -10.18 -5.02 -3.53
CA SER A 40 -11.64 -5.17 -3.62
C SER A 40 -12.09 -5.76 -4.97
N ASP A 41 -11.22 -5.73 -5.99
CA ASP A 41 -11.50 -6.38 -7.28
C ASP A 41 -11.42 -7.92 -7.11
N PRO A 42 -12.46 -8.67 -7.50
CA PRO A 42 -12.44 -10.14 -7.49
C PRO A 42 -11.25 -10.76 -8.23
N LYS A 43 -10.70 -10.08 -9.26
CA LYS A 43 -9.52 -10.55 -10.00
C LYS A 43 -8.26 -10.61 -9.13
N ASN A 44 -8.22 -9.82 -8.06
CA ASN A 44 -7.08 -9.70 -7.14
C ASN A 44 -7.28 -10.52 -5.85
N THR A 45 -8.14 -11.53 -5.86
CA THR A 45 -8.39 -12.37 -4.68
C THR A 45 -7.11 -13.04 -4.16
N ASN A 46 -6.25 -13.53 -5.06
CA ASN A 46 -4.96 -14.13 -4.69
C ASN A 46 -4.02 -13.11 -4.01
N GLU A 47 -4.00 -11.89 -4.53
CA GLU A 47 -3.21 -10.77 -4.00
C GLU A 47 -3.70 -10.35 -2.60
N LYS A 48 -5.02 -10.35 -2.40
CA LYS A 48 -5.64 -10.12 -1.08
C LYS A 48 -5.26 -11.20 -0.07
N GLU A 49 -5.30 -12.48 -0.46
CA GLU A 49 -4.88 -13.57 0.40
C GLU A 49 -3.39 -13.49 0.74
N PHE A 50 -2.55 -13.16 -0.24
CA PHE A 50 -1.12 -12.93 -0.04
C PHE A 50 -0.87 -11.81 0.98
N LEU A 51 -1.52 -10.66 0.81
CA LEU A 51 -1.45 -9.53 1.74
C LEU A 51 -1.84 -9.95 3.17
N GLN A 52 -2.97 -10.65 3.31
CA GLN A 52 -3.46 -11.12 4.61
C GLN A 52 -2.47 -12.06 5.31
N ARG A 53 -1.93 -13.04 4.58
CA ARG A 53 -0.96 -14.02 5.13
C ARG A 53 0.34 -13.35 5.54
N THR A 54 0.85 -12.44 4.72
CA THR A 54 2.11 -11.74 4.99
C THR A 54 1.98 -10.84 6.21
N LEU A 55 0.93 -10.01 6.29
CA LEU A 55 0.71 -9.12 7.43
C LEU A 55 0.46 -9.88 8.74
N ALA A 56 -0.27 -10.99 8.68
CA ALA A 56 -0.50 -11.86 9.84
C ALA A 56 0.82 -12.45 10.37
N THR A 57 1.72 -12.85 9.47
CA THR A 57 3.04 -13.41 9.84
C THR A 57 3.96 -12.36 10.46
N SER A 58 3.86 -11.11 10.00
CA SER A 58 4.65 -9.98 10.53
C SER A 58 3.99 -9.25 11.71
N ASN A 59 2.85 -9.73 12.22
CA ASN A 59 2.04 -9.08 13.27
C ASN A 59 1.71 -7.61 12.94
N GLN A 60 1.55 -7.30 11.65
CA GLN A 60 1.19 -5.99 11.13
C GLN A 60 -0.32 -5.88 10.98
N LYS A 61 -0.89 -4.69 11.14
CA LYS A 61 -2.33 -4.47 10.97
C LYS A 61 -2.68 -4.41 9.49
N MET A 62 -3.77 -5.06 9.10
CA MET A 62 -4.32 -4.96 7.74
C MET A 62 -5.05 -3.62 7.53
N ILE A 63 -4.31 -2.52 7.51
CA ILE A 63 -4.84 -1.17 7.27
C ILE A 63 -4.30 -0.67 5.93
N LEU A 64 -5.19 -0.36 4.98
CA LEU A 64 -4.77 0.17 3.68
C LEU A 64 -4.43 1.67 3.76
N PRO A 65 -3.54 2.17 2.90
CA PRO A 65 -2.76 1.44 1.89
C PRO A 65 -1.55 0.67 2.46
N GLN A 66 -1.06 -0.32 1.72
CA GLN A 66 0.09 -1.15 2.08
C GLN A 66 1.07 -1.25 0.89
N ILE A 67 2.37 -1.06 1.13
CA ILE A 67 3.41 -0.99 0.09
C ILE A 67 4.32 -2.21 0.16
N PHE A 68 4.56 -2.80 -1.00
CA PHE A 68 5.43 -3.95 -1.18
C PHE A 68 6.40 -3.71 -2.33
N ASN A 69 7.64 -4.16 -2.17
CA ASN A 69 8.59 -4.22 -3.26
C ASN A 69 8.65 -5.67 -3.76
N ASN A 70 7.98 -5.94 -4.88
CA ASN A 70 7.63 -7.29 -5.34
C ASN A 70 6.79 -8.02 -4.28
N ASP A 71 7.37 -8.99 -3.57
CA ASP A 71 6.69 -9.81 -2.56
C ASP A 71 7.24 -9.55 -1.15
N GLN A 72 8.11 -8.56 -0.98
CA GLN A 72 8.60 -8.13 0.32
C GLN A 72 7.79 -6.95 0.83
N TYR A 73 7.27 -7.08 2.04
CA TYR A 73 6.60 -5.99 2.74
C TYR A 73 7.61 -4.85 3.00
N CYS A 74 7.25 -3.63 2.60
CA CYS A 74 8.06 -2.44 2.85
C CYS A 74 7.52 -1.65 4.05
N CYS A 75 6.32 -1.10 3.90
CA CYS A 75 5.71 -0.24 4.91
C CYS A 75 4.22 -0.02 4.65
N ASP A 76 3.57 0.56 5.65
CA ASP A 76 2.25 1.15 5.56
C ASP A 76 2.34 2.65 5.21
N PHE A 77 1.21 3.35 5.29
CA PHE A 77 1.16 4.79 5.04
C PHE A 77 2.04 5.61 6.01
N ASP A 78 2.05 5.26 7.30
CA ASP A 78 2.79 6.03 8.31
C ASP A 78 4.31 5.84 8.12
N GLY A 79 4.74 4.64 7.77
CA GLY A 79 6.12 4.36 7.38
C GLY A 79 6.56 5.14 6.14
N LEU A 80 5.69 5.28 5.13
CA LEU A 80 5.97 6.11 3.97
C LEU A 80 6.15 7.58 4.35
N VAL A 81 5.23 8.14 5.15
CA VAL A 81 5.31 9.54 5.62
C VAL A 81 6.61 9.78 6.38
N SER A 82 6.96 8.86 7.28
CA SER A 82 8.21 8.93 8.06
C SER A 82 9.45 8.93 7.16
N ALA A 83 9.46 8.13 6.08
CA ALA A 83 10.55 8.09 5.13
C ALA A 83 10.67 9.38 4.31
N VAL A 84 9.55 9.97 3.89
CA VAL A 84 9.52 11.28 3.21
C VAL A 84 10.09 12.36 4.13
N GLU A 85 9.63 12.43 5.39
CA GLU A 85 10.09 13.43 6.36
C GLU A 85 11.58 13.29 6.69
N SER A 86 12.09 12.07 6.69
CA SER A 86 13.51 11.76 6.95
C SER A 86 14.39 11.88 5.71
N ASN A 87 13.84 12.18 4.53
CA ASN A 87 14.52 12.15 3.23
C ASN A 87 15.20 10.78 2.94
N THR A 88 14.55 9.68 3.29
CA THR A 88 15.03 8.30 3.06
C THR A 88 14.06 7.49 2.18
N LEU A 89 13.33 8.17 1.29
CA LEU A 89 12.36 7.57 0.38
C LEU A 89 13.05 6.76 -0.73
#